data_AF-A0A7S1PX67-F1
#
_entry.id   AF-A0A7S1PX67-F1
#
_cell.length_a   1.000
_cell.length_b   1.000
_cell.length_c   1.000
_cell.angle_alpha   90.00
_cell.angle_beta   90.00
_cell.angle_gamma   90.00
#
_symmetry.space_group_name_H-M   'P 1'
#
loop_
_entity.id
_entity.type
_entity.pdbx_description
1 polymer ?
#
loop_
_entity_poly.entity_id
_entity_poly.type
_entity_poly.pdbx_seq_one_letter_code
_entity_poly.pdbx_strand_id
1 'polypeptide(L)'
;MARALLLSLLLSAAGASVSCARYEDLATHEAMHLDAKRYQGFWYEVAGVSGFIDGSCACTRMKFELEGPTSFKDTYTCRKPSPEGNIVLPPVRGSFPAGMPGKMEGPMKPVTMPYWVVGLWGDYEYSLVYSCAPLLVTKAERLYFFSRKPEIPAEVMKEMRAFAAARNLSLAYVKDVPMAGCKWAPDSGAAELQV
;
A
#
# COMPACT_ATOMS: atom_id res chain seq x y z
N MET A 1 -26.70 14.26 -57.21
CA MET A 1 -26.79 13.11 -56.29
C MET A 1 -25.45 13.00 -55.56
N ALA A 2 -25.32 13.60 -54.37
CA ALA A 2 -24.10 13.54 -53.57
C ALA A 2 -24.42 12.75 -52.29
N ARG A 3 -23.93 11.50 -52.21
CA ARG A 3 -23.98 10.69 -51.00
C ARG A 3 -22.79 11.08 -50.12
N ALA A 4 -23.05 11.91 -49.12
CA ALA A 4 -22.12 12.11 -48.01
C ALA A 4 -22.25 10.90 -47.06
N LEU A 5 -21.28 9.99 -47.11
CA LEU A 5 -21.12 8.92 -46.12
C LEU A 5 -20.46 9.53 -44.88
N LEU A 6 -21.26 9.77 -43.86
CA LEU A 6 -20.84 10.19 -42.52
C LEU A 6 -19.98 9.10 -41.88
N LEU A 7 -18.69 9.37 -41.66
CA LEU A 7 -17.85 8.57 -40.77
C LEU A 7 -18.33 8.76 -39.33
N SER A 8 -19.01 7.76 -38.78
CA SER A 8 -19.34 7.68 -37.36
C SER A 8 -18.07 7.33 -36.58
N LEU A 9 -17.41 8.35 -36.02
CA LEU A 9 -16.30 8.18 -35.09
C LEU A 9 -16.86 7.60 -33.77
N LEU A 10 -16.81 6.28 -33.63
CA LEU A 10 -17.11 5.61 -32.36
C LEU A 10 -15.99 5.91 -31.36
N LEU A 11 -16.15 7.02 -30.63
CA LEU A 11 -15.33 7.36 -29.48
C LEU A 11 -15.64 6.33 -28.37
N SER A 12 -14.92 5.20 -28.37
CA SER A 12 -14.89 4.29 -27.22
C SER A 12 -14.16 5.00 -26.09
N ALA A 13 -14.91 5.80 -25.32
CA ALA A 13 -14.45 6.32 -24.05
C ALA A 13 -14.37 5.13 -23.08
N ALA A 14 -13.21 4.46 -23.07
CA ALA A 14 -12.78 3.73 -21.88
C ALA A 14 -12.60 4.80 -20.78
N GLY A 15 -13.70 5.13 -20.10
CA GLY A 15 -13.75 6.17 -19.10
C GLY A 15 -12.82 5.78 -17.95
N ALA A 16 -11.68 6.45 -17.86
CA ALA A 16 -10.87 6.41 -16.65
C ALA A 16 -11.75 6.96 -15.51
N SER A 17 -12.21 6.07 -14.64
CA SER A 17 -13.04 6.46 -13.50
C SER A 17 -12.22 7.40 -12.61
N VAL A 18 -12.72 8.62 -12.44
CA VAL A 18 -12.10 9.65 -11.59
C VAL A 18 -12.32 9.36 -10.10
N SER A 19 -13.26 8.47 -9.76
CA SER A 19 -13.55 8.09 -8.38
C SER A 19 -12.65 6.95 -7.89
N CYS A 20 -12.26 7.02 -6.62
CA CYS A 20 -11.67 5.89 -5.89
C CYS A 20 -12.72 4.78 -5.71
N ALA A 21 -12.30 3.53 -5.84
CA ALA A 21 -13.14 2.39 -5.48
C ALA A 21 -13.40 2.38 -3.96
N ARG A 22 -14.46 1.69 -3.53
CA ARG A 22 -14.75 1.53 -2.11
C ARG A 22 -13.95 0.38 -1.53
N TYR A 23 -13.60 0.49 -0.24
CA TYR A 23 -12.87 -0.55 0.47
C TYR A 23 -13.54 -1.92 0.36
N GLU A 24 -14.86 -1.98 0.56
CA GLU A 24 -15.62 -3.23 0.61
C GLU A 24 -15.67 -3.94 -0.75
N ASP A 25 -15.49 -3.20 -1.85
CA ASP A 25 -15.46 -3.77 -3.20
C ASP A 25 -14.07 -4.32 -3.56
N LEU A 26 -13.03 -3.86 -2.86
CA LEU A 26 -11.64 -4.23 -3.12
C LEU A 26 -11.14 -5.34 -2.20
N ALA A 27 -11.44 -5.23 -0.91
CA ALA A 27 -10.83 -6.03 0.13
C ALA A 27 -11.23 -7.51 0.02
N THR A 28 -10.25 -8.39 0.23
CA THR A 28 -10.49 -9.82 0.48
C THR A 28 -11.21 -10.03 1.80
N HIS A 29 -11.80 -11.22 1.98
CA HIS A 29 -12.43 -11.59 3.24
C HIS A 29 -11.43 -11.51 4.41
N GLU A 30 -10.19 -11.94 4.19
CA GLU A 30 -9.11 -11.90 5.18
C GLU A 30 -8.74 -10.46 5.55
N ALA A 31 -8.69 -9.56 4.57
CA ALA A 31 -8.39 -8.16 4.82
C ALA A 31 -9.55 -7.42 5.52
N MET A 32 -10.80 -7.74 5.19
CA MET A 32 -11.98 -7.22 5.89
C MET A 32 -12.00 -7.62 7.37
N HIS A 33 -11.54 -8.85 7.68
CA HIS A 33 -11.48 -9.41 9.02
C HIS A 33 -10.04 -9.44 9.58
N LEU A 34 -9.22 -8.48 9.16
CA LEU A 34 -7.84 -8.36 9.61
C LEU A 34 -7.79 -8.34 11.15
N ASP A 35 -6.81 -9.03 11.74
CA ASP A 35 -6.48 -8.96 13.15
C ASP A 35 -5.36 -7.93 13.32
N ALA A 36 -5.72 -6.77 13.86
CA ALA A 36 -4.80 -5.65 14.01
C ALA A 36 -3.62 -5.98 14.93
N LYS A 37 -3.79 -6.90 15.89
CA LYS A 37 -2.71 -7.32 16.80
C LYS A 37 -1.67 -8.13 16.04
N ARG A 38 -2.11 -9.03 15.15
CA ARG A 38 -1.24 -9.84 14.28
C ARG A 38 -0.59 -9.01 13.17
N TYR A 39 -1.21 -7.89 12.79
CA TYR A 39 -0.66 -6.97 11.79
C TYR A 39 0.50 -6.08 12.32
N GLN A 40 0.70 -6.00 13.64
CA GLN A 40 1.79 -5.23 14.25
C GLN A 40 3.19 -5.66 13.81
N GLY A 41 4.16 -4.77 14.03
CA GLY A 41 5.57 -5.00 13.75
C GLY A 41 6.01 -4.42 12.41
N PHE A 42 7.10 -4.97 11.89
CA PHE A 42 7.71 -4.47 10.66
C PHE A 42 7.08 -5.05 9.39
N TRP A 43 6.97 -4.19 8.39
CA TRP A 43 6.58 -4.49 7.03
C TRP A 43 7.57 -3.83 6.08
N TYR A 44 8.22 -4.62 5.23
CA TYR A 44 9.14 -4.15 4.20
C TYR A 44 8.34 -3.82 2.94
N GLU A 45 8.46 -2.60 2.42
CA GLU A 45 7.84 -2.21 1.15
C GLU A 45 8.72 -2.73 0.02
N VAL A 46 8.42 -3.91 -0.52
CA VAL A 46 9.27 -4.57 -1.54
C VAL A 46 9.01 -3.98 -2.93
N ALA A 47 7.78 -3.57 -3.19
CA ALA A 47 7.44 -2.78 -4.37
C ALA A 47 6.34 -1.78 -4.02
N GLY A 48 6.31 -0.64 -4.67
CA GLY A 48 5.27 0.35 -4.42
C GLY A 48 5.61 1.69 -5.04
N VAL A 49 4.94 2.72 -4.54
CA VAL A 49 5.25 4.10 -4.93
C VAL A 49 6.36 4.61 -4.03
N SER A 50 7.57 4.12 -4.24
CA SER A 50 8.72 4.55 -3.45
C SER A 50 9.06 6.01 -3.78
N GLY A 51 9.23 6.83 -2.75
CA GLY A 51 9.69 8.22 -2.83
C GLY A 51 8.61 9.24 -3.19
N PHE A 52 8.12 9.95 -2.18
CA PHE A 52 7.16 11.05 -2.25
C PHE A 52 7.48 12.17 -3.26
N ILE A 53 8.68 12.24 -3.85
CA ILE A 53 9.07 13.28 -4.82
C ILE A 53 9.99 12.77 -5.97
N ASP A 54 10.68 11.61 -5.86
CA ASP A 54 11.74 11.26 -6.84
C ASP A 54 12.08 9.76 -7.05
N GLY A 55 11.38 8.80 -6.42
CA GLY A 55 11.67 7.37 -6.69
C GLY A 55 12.96 6.79 -6.12
N SER A 56 13.66 7.51 -5.22
CA SER A 56 15.03 7.16 -4.80
C SER A 56 15.17 6.47 -3.43
N CYS A 57 14.08 5.99 -2.85
CA CYS A 57 14.13 5.27 -1.57
C CYS A 57 14.54 3.79 -1.76
N ALA A 58 15.59 3.38 -1.05
CA ALA A 58 15.99 1.99 -0.84
C ALA A 58 15.75 1.60 0.62
N CYS A 59 15.74 0.30 0.92
CA CYS A 59 15.54 -0.21 2.28
C CYS A 59 14.33 0.48 2.94
N THR A 60 13.16 0.41 2.31
CA THR A 60 11.95 1.00 2.89
C THR A 60 11.25 -0.01 3.78
N ARG A 61 11.00 0.38 5.04
CA ARG A 61 10.13 -0.39 5.93
C ARG A 61 9.24 0.51 6.75
N MET A 62 8.08 -0.01 7.10
CA MET A 62 7.13 0.60 8.01
C MET A 62 7.06 -0.26 9.28
N LYS A 63 7.03 0.39 10.45
CA LYS A 63 6.63 -0.25 11.70
C LYS A 63 5.20 0.15 12.03
N PHE A 64 4.27 -0.81 12.05
CA PHE A 64 2.89 -0.62 12.48
C PHE A 64 2.78 -0.97 13.97
N GLU A 65 2.28 -0.04 14.77
CA GLU A 65 2.11 -0.22 16.22
C GLU A 65 0.71 0.24 16.64
N LEU A 66 -0.02 -0.59 17.39
CA LEU A 66 -1.28 -0.17 17.99
C LEU A 66 -1.00 0.75 19.19
N GLU A 67 -1.71 1.86 19.25
CA GLU A 67 -1.70 2.77 20.41
C GLU A 67 -3.00 2.64 21.24
N GLY A 68 -4.00 1.92 20.74
CA GLY A 68 -5.29 1.69 21.39
C GLY A 68 -6.16 0.68 20.63
N PRO A 69 -7.46 0.54 20.98
CA PRO A 69 -8.37 -0.41 20.34
C PRO A 69 -8.56 -0.19 18.84
N THR A 70 -8.49 1.08 18.41
CA THR A 70 -8.71 1.49 17.01
C THR A 70 -7.71 2.53 16.50
N SER A 71 -6.69 2.84 17.29
CA SER A 71 -5.65 3.82 16.96
C SER A 71 -4.30 3.15 16.78
N PHE A 72 -3.50 3.69 15.87
CA PHE A 72 -2.18 3.17 15.55
C PHE A 72 -1.18 4.27 15.21
N LYS A 73 0.09 3.89 15.17
CA LYS A 73 1.22 4.71 14.75
C LYS A 73 2.07 3.92 13.76
N ASP A 74 2.31 4.53 12.59
CA ASP A 74 3.21 4.04 11.56
C ASP A 74 4.50 4.83 11.56
N THR A 75 5.63 4.13 11.62
CA THR A 75 6.96 4.75 11.48
C THR A 75 7.62 4.24 10.22
N TYR A 76 7.73 5.09 9.21
CA TYR A 76 8.42 4.77 7.96
C TYR A 76 9.90 5.09 8.06
N THR A 77 10.72 4.13 7.65
CA THR A 77 12.15 4.31 7.42
C THR A 77 12.39 4.12 5.93
N CYS A 78 13.07 5.08 5.30
CA CYS A 78 13.62 4.95 3.96
C CYS A 78 15.10 5.29 4.02
N ARG A 79 15.90 4.65 3.18
CA ARG A 79 17.33 4.97 3.04
C ARG A 79 17.60 5.61 1.68
N LYS A 80 18.22 6.78 1.72
CA LYS A 80 18.80 7.48 0.55
C LYS A 80 20.26 7.79 0.83
N PRO A 81 21.14 7.86 -0.19
CA PRO A 81 21.18 7.14 -1.47
C PRO A 81 21.97 5.81 -1.35
N SER A 82 22.19 5.34 -0.12
CA SER A 82 23.02 4.19 0.21
C SER A 82 22.36 3.38 1.34
N PRO A 83 22.60 2.06 1.46
CA PRO A 83 22.05 1.21 2.51
C PRO A 83 22.36 1.66 3.96
N GLU A 84 23.22 2.65 4.15
CA GLU A 84 23.66 3.17 5.45
C GLU A 84 22.89 4.43 5.91
N GLY A 85 22.17 5.14 5.02
CA GLY A 85 21.48 6.38 5.38
C GLY A 85 20.15 6.13 6.07
N ASN A 86 20.01 6.33 7.38
CA ASN A 86 18.73 6.14 8.09
C ASN A 86 17.88 7.42 8.03
N ILE A 87 17.07 7.60 6.97
CA ILE A 87 16.03 8.64 7.00
C ILE A 87 14.78 8.01 7.62
N VAL A 88 14.58 8.29 8.91
CA VAL A 88 13.33 7.98 9.60
C VAL A 88 12.39 9.16 9.36
N LEU A 89 11.24 8.89 8.74
CA LEU A 89 10.19 9.89 8.58
C LEU A 89 9.45 10.08 9.91
N PRO A 90 8.90 11.28 10.17
CA PRO A 90 8.05 11.50 11.33
C PRO A 90 6.93 10.45 11.41
N PRO A 91 6.66 9.86 12.60
CA PRO A 91 5.59 8.89 12.74
C PRO A 91 4.24 9.48 12.35
N VAL A 92 3.46 8.69 11.61
CA VAL A 92 2.09 9.03 11.21
C VAL A 92 1.16 8.29 12.15
N ARG A 93 0.26 9.03 12.81
CA ARG A 93 -0.80 8.42 13.63
C ARG A 93 -2.08 8.34 12.85
N GLY A 94 -2.84 7.28 13.05
CA GLY A 94 -4.10 7.07 12.36
C GLY A 94 -5.09 6.30 13.21
N SER A 95 -6.22 6.01 12.59
CA SER A 95 -7.26 5.17 13.19
C SER A 95 -7.95 4.31 12.14
N PHE A 96 -8.73 3.34 12.58
CA PHE A 96 -9.60 2.55 11.71
C PHE A 96 -10.98 2.37 12.35
N PRO A 97 -12.05 2.14 11.56
CA PRO A 97 -13.36 1.85 12.10
C PRO A 97 -13.36 0.56 12.93
N ALA A 98 -14.15 0.53 14.00
CA ALA A 98 -14.33 -0.67 14.82
C ALA A 98 -14.83 -1.84 13.94
N GLY A 99 -14.16 -2.99 14.03
CA GLY A 99 -14.47 -4.17 13.23
C GLY A 99 -13.95 -4.14 11.78
N MET A 100 -13.28 -3.08 11.34
CA MET A 100 -12.67 -2.99 9.99
C MET A 100 -11.23 -2.47 10.05
N PRO A 101 -10.31 -3.16 10.75
CA PRO A 101 -8.96 -2.66 10.95
C PRO A 101 -8.11 -2.57 9.66
N GLY A 102 -8.48 -3.28 8.60
CA GLY A 102 -7.85 -3.11 7.29
C GLY A 102 -8.21 -1.79 6.59
N LYS A 103 -9.25 -1.08 7.04
CA LYS A 103 -9.70 0.21 6.48
C LYS A 103 -9.08 1.38 7.25
N MET A 104 -7.76 1.50 7.23
CA MET A 104 -7.05 2.50 8.02
C MET A 104 -7.12 3.89 7.39
N GLU A 105 -7.14 4.91 8.24
CA GLU A 105 -7.29 6.31 7.90
C GLU A 105 -6.15 7.13 8.50
N GLY A 106 -5.52 7.98 7.68
CA GLY A 106 -4.45 8.88 8.11
C GLY A 106 -4.91 10.05 9.00
N PRO A 107 -3.97 10.81 9.57
CA PRO A 107 -4.22 11.78 10.65
C PRO A 107 -5.00 13.03 10.23
N MET A 108 -5.01 13.39 8.94
CA MET A 108 -5.45 14.72 8.49
C MET A 108 -6.70 14.66 7.60
N LYS A 109 -7.65 15.54 7.90
CA LYS A 109 -8.78 15.94 7.04
C LYS A 109 -8.45 17.30 6.40
N PRO A 110 -9.03 17.69 5.25
CA PRO A 110 -10.14 17.05 4.53
C PRO A 110 -9.71 15.96 3.52
N VAL A 111 -8.42 15.88 3.17
CA VAL A 111 -7.89 14.84 2.29
C VAL A 111 -7.26 13.76 3.15
N THR A 112 -8.07 12.82 3.58
CA THR A 112 -7.58 11.60 4.21
C THR A 112 -6.99 10.73 3.11
N MET A 113 -5.69 10.45 3.18
CA MET A 113 -5.09 9.39 2.38
C MET A 113 -5.39 8.07 3.08
N PRO A 114 -6.26 7.21 2.53
CA PRO A 114 -6.55 5.93 3.14
C PRO A 114 -5.32 5.03 3.07
N TYR A 115 -5.13 4.21 4.09
CA TYR A 115 -4.17 3.11 4.08
C TYR A 115 -4.97 1.82 4.17
N TRP A 116 -5.43 1.32 3.03
CA TRP A 116 -6.33 0.18 3.01
C TRP A 116 -5.57 -1.11 2.72
N VAL A 117 -5.50 -2.00 3.71
CA VAL A 117 -5.08 -3.38 3.45
C VAL A 117 -6.19 -4.03 2.63
N VAL A 118 -5.94 -4.32 1.37
CA VAL A 118 -6.94 -4.92 0.46
C VAL A 118 -6.72 -6.41 0.25
N GLY A 119 -5.53 -6.92 0.56
CA GLY A 119 -5.22 -8.35 0.48
C GLY A 119 -4.16 -8.77 1.49
N LEU A 120 -4.27 -10.00 1.97
CA LEU A 120 -3.29 -10.68 2.80
C LEU A 120 -2.96 -12.04 2.18
N TRP A 121 -1.70 -12.46 2.27
CA TRP A 121 -1.24 -13.78 1.82
C TRP A 121 -0.34 -14.42 2.87
N GLY A 122 -0.31 -15.76 2.87
CA GLY A 122 0.60 -16.54 3.71
C GLY A 122 0.44 -16.30 5.21
N ASP A 123 -0.79 -16.10 5.69
CA ASP A 123 -1.07 -15.84 7.11
C ASP A 123 -0.26 -14.67 7.70
N TYR A 124 -0.47 -13.46 7.16
CA TYR A 124 0.21 -12.22 7.54
C TYR A 124 1.69 -12.14 7.13
N GLU A 125 2.15 -13.00 6.20
CA GLU A 125 3.47 -12.85 5.59
C GLU A 125 3.54 -11.71 4.57
N TYR A 126 2.45 -11.47 3.82
CA TYR A 126 2.40 -10.45 2.78
C TYR A 126 1.10 -9.65 2.86
N SER A 127 1.19 -8.38 2.51
CA SER A 127 0.06 -7.44 2.52
C SER A 127 0.09 -6.57 1.28
N LEU A 128 -1.05 -6.43 0.61
CA LEU A 128 -1.23 -5.45 -0.45
C LEU A 128 -2.05 -4.30 0.11
N VAL A 129 -1.46 -3.11 0.05
CA VAL A 129 -2.08 -1.88 0.53
C VAL A 129 -2.40 -0.97 -0.64
N TYR A 130 -3.60 -0.40 -0.60
CA TYR A 130 -4.10 0.57 -1.55
C TYR A 130 -4.40 1.89 -0.85
N SER A 131 -4.00 2.99 -1.50
CA SER A 131 -4.36 4.34 -1.11
C SER A 131 -4.90 5.07 -2.33
N CYS A 132 -6.07 5.68 -2.19
CA CYS A 132 -6.63 6.53 -3.22
C CYS A 132 -7.24 7.79 -2.63
N ALA A 133 -6.85 8.94 -3.19
CA ALA A 133 -7.51 10.20 -2.90
C ALA A 133 -8.05 10.82 -4.20
N PRO A 134 -9.31 11.28 -4.21
CA PRO A 134 -9.83 12.03 -5.34
C PRO A 134 -9.11 13.39 -5.44
N LEU A 135 -8.83 13.80 -6.66
CA LEU A 135 -8.41 15.15 -7.05
C LEU A 135 -9.51 15.73 -7.97
N LEU A 136 -9.55 17.05 -8.17
CA LEU A 136 -10.66 17.73 -8.86
C LEU A 136 -11.16 17.04 -10.15
N VAL A 137 -10.24 16.59 -11.00
CA VAL A 137 -10.54 15.94 -12.29
C VAL A 137 -9.82 14.59 -12.49
N THR A 138 -9.16 14.07 -11.45
CA THR A 138 -8.39 12.82 -11.51
C THR A 138 -8.34 12.18 -10.12
N LYS A 139 -7.60 11.09 -9.94
CA LYS A 139 -7.33 10.49 -8.63
C LYS A 139 -5.85 10.20 -8.46
N ALA A 140 -5.38 10.29 -7.22
CA ALA A 140 -4.04 9.87 -6.85
C ALA A 140 -4.13 8.45 -6.27
N GLU A 141 -3.68 7.45 -7.05
CA GLU A 141 -3.66 6.04 -6.64
C GLU A 141 -2.25 5.57 -6.31
N ARG A 142 -2.12 4.81 -5.23
CA ARG A 142 -0.87 4.19 -4.80
C ARG A 142 -1.14 2.76 -4.36
N LEU A 143 -0.22 1.88 -4.74
CA LEU A 143 -0.18 0.49 -4.29
C LEU A 143 1.16 0.24 -3.62
N TYR A 144 1.13 -0.56 -2.56
CA TYR A 144 2.29 -0.95 -1.79
C TYR A 144 2.23 -2.45 -1.53
N PHE A 145 3.31 -3.15 -1.88
CA PHE A 145 3.50 -4.58 -1.73
C PHE A 145 4.41 -4.79 -0.54
N PHE A 146 3.79 -5.13 0.60
CA PHE A 146 4.48 -5.31 1.86
C PHE A 146 4.75 -6.78 2.14
N SER A 147 5.88 -7.03 2.80
CA SER A 147 6.31 -8.35 3.26
C SER A 147 6.85 -8.29 4.68
N ARG A 148 6.76 -9.38 5.42
CA ARG A 148 7.46 -9.55 6.71
C ARG A 148 8.97 -9.77 6.55
N LYS A 149 9.42 -10.04 5.32
CA LYS A 149 10.83 -10.21 4.95
C LYS A 149 11.21 -9.17 3.89
N PRO A 150 12.49 -8.87 3.65
CA PRO A 150 12.92 -7.89 2.65
C PRO A 150 12.73 -8.36 1.20
N GLU A 151 11.90 -9.38 0.96
CA GLU A 151 11.62 -9.96 -0.34
C GLU A 151 10.19 -10.52 -0.38
N ILE A 152 9.66 -10.65 -1.59
CA ILE A 152 8.42 -11.37 -1.90
C ILE A 152 8.78 -12.40 -2.98
N PRO A 153 8.46 -13.69 -2.79
CA PRO A 153 8.68 -14.70 -3.81
C PRO A 153 7.99 -14.32 -5.14
N ALA A 154 8.63 -14.62 -6.27
CA ALA A 154 8.15 -14.19 -7.59
C ALA A 154 6.70 -14.62 -7.88
N GLU A 155 6.31 -15.84 -7.49
CA GLU A 155 4.94 -16.32 -7.67
C GLU A 155 3.93 -15.56 -6.81
N VAL A 156 4.27 -15.27 -5.54
CA VAL A 156 3.41 -14.45 -4.66
C VAL A 156 3.26 -13.03 -5.22
N MET A 157 4.35 -12.42 -5.68
CA MET A 157 4.32 -11.09 -6.32
C MET A 157 3.43 -11.09 -7.56
N LYS A 158 3.49 -12.14 -8.38
CA LYS A 158 2.64 -12.32 -9.56
C LYS A 158 1.17 -12.44 -9.18
N GLU A 159 0.84 -13.22 -8.15
CA GLU A 159 -0.52 -13.33 -7.61
C GLU A 159 -1.06 -11.98 -7.10
N MET A 160 -0.26 -11.25 -6.32
CA MET A 160 -0.64 -9.92 -5.82
C MET A 160 -0.88 -8.92 -6.95
N ARG A 161 -0.05 -8.93 -8.00
CA ARG A 161 -0.23 -8.06 -9.18
C ARG A 161 -1.46 -8.45 -10.00
N ALA A 162 -1.72 -9.76 -10.15
CA ALA A 162 -2.93 -10.25 -10.80
C ALA A 162 -4.19 -9.84 -10.03
N PHE A 163 -4.15 -9.93 -8.69
CA PHE A 163 -5.22 -9.44 -7.81
C PHE A 163 -5.51 -7.95 -8.03
N ALA A 164 -4.47 -7.11 -8.09
CA ALA A 164 -4.60 -5.67 -8.32
C ALA A 164 -5.18 -5.37 -9.72
N ALA A 165 -4.67 -6.05 -10.76
CA ALA A 165 -5.13 -5.88 -12.13
C ALA A 165 -6.60 -6.27 -12.31
N ALA A 166 -7.03 -7.39 -11.70
CA ALA A 166 -8.43 -7.85 -11.74
C ALA A 166 -9.42 -6.86 -11.11
N ARG A 167 -8.94 -5.94 -10.27
CA ARG A 167 -9.72 -4.89 -9.60
C ARG A 167 -9.50 -3.50 -10.22
N ASN A 168 -8.86 -3.43 -11.39
CA ASN A 168 -8.52 -2.18 -12.07
C ASN A 168 -7.71 -1.20 -11.20
N LEU A 169 -6.89 -1.73 -10.27
CA LEU A 169 -6.00 -0.91 -9.46
C LEU A 169 -4.75 -0.58 -10.27
N SER A 170 -4.41 0.71 -10.34
CA SER A 170 -3.29 1.17 -11.17
C SER A 170 -1.94 0.69 -10.64
N LEU A 171 -1.22 -0.08 -11.45
CA LEU A 171 0.18 -0.48 -11.21
C LEU A 171 1.19 0.52 -11.81
N ALA A 172 0.73 1.60 -12.46
CA ALA A 172 1.57 2.48 -13.28
C ALA A 172 2.73 3.13 -12.51
N TYR A 173 2.57 3.32 -11.21
CA TYR A 173 3.56 3.95 -10.33
C TYR A 173 4.30 2.96 -9.42
N VAL A 174 4.01 1.67 -9.55
CA VAL A 174 4.64 0.62 -8.74
C VAL A 174 6.04 0.35 -9.29
N LYS A 175 7.05 0.60 -8.47
CA LYS A 175 8.46 0.27 -8.74
C LYS A 175 8.97 -0.66 -7.66
N ASP A 176 9.96 -1.46 -8.00
CA ASP A 176 10.65 -2.27 -7.01
C ASP A 176 11.47 -1.36 -6.10
N VAL A 177 11.48 -1.69 -4.81
CA VAL A 177 12.29 -1.00 -3.80
C VAL A 177 13.57 -1.80 -3.61
N PRO A 178 14.76 -1.20 -3.81
CA PRO A 178 16.01 -1.91 -3.60
C PRO A 178 16.16 -2.36 -2.14
N MET A 179 16.27 -3.67 -1.92
CA MET A 179 16.42 -4.30 -0.59
C MET A 179 17.77 -5.00 -0.37
N ALA A 180 18.56 -5.19 -1.43
CA ALA A 180 19.84 -5.87 -1.34
C ALA A 180 20.83 -5.08 -0.45
N GLY A 181 21.48 -5.77 0.48
CA GLY A 181 22.47 -5.18 1.40
C GLY A 181 21.87 -4.36 2.55
N CYS A 182 20.55 -4.27 2.67
CA CYS A 182 19.91 -3.55 3.78
C CYS A 182 20.20 -4.25 5.12
N LYS A 183 20.78 -3.50 6.06
CA LYS A 183 21.02 -3.96 7.44
C LYS A 183 20.11 -3.24 8.41
N TRP A 184 19.40 -3.96 9.26
CA TRP A 184 18.46 -3.37 10.19
C TRP A 184 19.01 -3.47 11.61
N ALA A 185 18.87 -2.40 12.39
CA ALA A 185 19.14 -2.52 13.82
C ALA A 185 18.20 -3.60 14.39
N PRO A 186 18.71 -4.54 15.21
CA PRO A 186 17.86 -5.49 15.90
C PRO A 186 16.83 -4.72 16.74
N ASP A 187 15.62 -5.25 16.77
CA ASP A 187 14.48 -4.63 17.44
C ASP A 187 14.85 -4.37 18.91
N SER A 188 14.92 -3.11 19.30
CA SER A 188 15.20 -2.73 20.70
C SER A 188 14.00 -3.01 21.62
N GLY A 189 13.21 -4.07 21.38
CA GLY A 189 12.01 -4.33 22.16
C GLY A 189 11.12 -5.50 21.77
N ALA A 190 11.60 -6.49 21.01
CA ALA A 190 10.89 -7.76 20.89
C ALA A 190 11.79 -8.86 21.45
N ALA A 191 11.78 -9.00 22.78
CA ALA A 191 12.20 -10.24 23.40
C ALA A 191 11.36 -11.36 22.79
N GLU A 192 12.06 -12.31 22.19
CA GLU A 192 11.59 -13.58 21.69
C GLU A 192 10.78 -14.26 22.81
N LEU A 193 9.44 -14.18 22.75
CA LEU A 193 8.57 -15.03 23.55
C LEU A 193 8.59 -16.42 22.91
N GLN A 194 9.64 -17.18 23.22
CA GLN A 194 9.59 -18.63 23.18
C GLN A 194 8.77 -19.09 24.39
N VAL A 195 7.55 -19.58 24.14
CA VAL A 195 6.85 -20.53 25.00
C VAL A 195 6.28 -21.62 24.11
#